data_AF-A0A1E1X1R6-F1
#
_entry.id   AF-A0A1E1X1R6-F1
#
_cell.length_a   1.000
_cell.length_b   1.000
_cell.length_c   1.000
_cell.angle_alpha   90.00
_cell.angle_beta   90.00
_cell.angle_gamma   90.00
#
_symmetry.space_group_name_H-M   'P 1'
#
loop_
_entity.id
_entity.type
_entity.pdbx_description
1 polymer ?
#
loop_
_entity_poly.entity_id
_entity_poly.type
_entity_poly.pdbx_seq_one_letter_code
_entity_poly.pdbx_strand_id
1 'polypeptide(L)'
;RVRSGHISEYDNMVTMHDVLDAQYLLDSTRDESYIRRVISPLERLLTDQKRIVVKDSCVNAICYGAKLMIPGVLRFENGIELHEQIVLITTKGEAIAIGIAQMPTAVIASVDHGVVAVIKRVIMDRDTYSLRWGFGPRATEKKRLQSAGMLDEHGKPNDKTPLTWIKSEGYIPPMIGDDAKKRIQEEDDSAQAAKKAKS
;
A
#
# COMPACT_ATOMS: atom_id res chain seq x y z
N ARG A 1 -28.68 -12.43 28.62
CA ARG A 1 -28.45 -11.28 27.71
C ARG A 1 -28.71 -11.76 26.28
N VAL A 2 -29.79 -11.31 25.63
CA VAL A 2 -30.28 -11.87 24.35
C VAL A 2 -29.55 -11.35 23.09
N ARG A 3 -28.91 -10.18 23.20
CA ARG A 3 -28.09 -9.59 22.12
C ARG A 3 -26.93 -8.80 22.71
N SER A 4 -25.79 -8.85 22.02
CA SER A 4 -24.59 -8.04 22.33
C SER A 4 -24.00 -7.51 21.03
N GLY A 5 -24.12 -6.21 20.78
CA GLY A 5 -23.69 -5.61 19.51
C GLY A 5 -24.39 -6.27 18.32
N HIS A 6 -23.62 -6.81 17.37
CA HIS A 6 -24.13 -7.47 16.18
C HIS A 6 -24.41 -8.98 16.35
N ILE A 7 -24.20 -9.55 17.55
CA ILE A 7 -24.41 -10.99 17.80
C ILE A 7 -25.68 -11.19 18.64
N SER A 8 -26.58 -12.05 18.14
CA SER A 8 -27.79 -12.52 18.83
C SER A 8 -27.67 -13.98 19.28
N GLU A 9 -28.66 -14.49 20.02
CA GLU A 9 -28.73 -15.91 20.41
C GLU A 9 -28.90 -16.88 19.24
N TYR A 10 -29.43 -16.40 18.11
CA TYR A 10 -29.57 -17.17 16.89
C TYR A 10 -28.28 -17.22 16.06
N ASP A 11 -27.31 -16.36 16.36
CA ASP A 11 -26.07 -16.20 15.61
C ASP A 11 -24.93 -17.07 16.14
N ASN A 12 -25.08 -18.39 16.01
CA ASN A 12 -24.04 -19.37 16.38
C ASN A 12 -23.61 -19.26 17.86
N MET A 13 -24.59 -19.26 18.77
CA MET A 13 -24.35 -19.33 20.21
C MET A 13 -23.79 -20.71 20.57
N VAL A 14 -22.65 -20.72 21.25
CA VAL A 14 -21.95 -21.94 21.69
C VAL A 14 -21.87 -21.98 23.21
N THR A 15 -21.83 -23.20 23.75
CA THR A 15 -21.65 -23.44 25.18
C THR A 15 -20.19 -23.72 25.51
N MET A 16 -19.81 -23.62 26.80
CA MET A 16 -18.46 -23.96 27.25
C MET A 16 -18.11 -25.44 27.04
N HIS A 17 -19.12 -26.33 27.00
CA HIS A 17 -18.94 -27.74 26.69
C HIS A 17 -18.51 -27.94 25.24
N ASP A 18 -19.14 -27.22 24.30
CA ASP A 18 -18.77 -27.28 22.88
C ASP A 18 -17.32 -26.83 22.64
N VAL A 19 -16.85 -25.83 23.41
CA VAL A 19 -15.45 -25.36 23.33
C VAL A 19 -14.47 -26.44 23.81
N LEU A 20 -14.80 -27.11 24.92
CA LEU A 20 -13.97 -28.19 25.46
C LEU A 20 -13.88 -29.38 24.50
N ASP A 21 -15.03 -29.79 23.96
CA ASP A 21 -15.12 -30.91 23.04
C ASP A 21 -14.41 -30.59 21.71
N ALA A 22 -14.54 -29.37 21.21
CA ALA A 22 -13.84 -28.90 20.02
C ALA A 22 -12.32 -28.93 20.20
N GLN A 23 -11.81 -28.52 21.35
CA GLN A 23 -10.38 -28.58 21.66
C GLN A 23 -9.90 -30.03 21.76
N TYR A 24 -10.64 -30.89 22.46
CA TYR A 24 -10.27 -32.30 22.61
C TYR A 24 -10.21 -33.06 21.28
N LEU A 25 -11.17 -32.80 20.38
CA LEU A 25 -11.20 -33.38 19.04
C LEU A 25 -10.02 -32.93 18.19
N LEU A 26 -9.67 -31.64 18.25
CA LEU A 26 -8.48 -31.11 17.59
C LEU A 26 -7.21 -31.82 18.08
N ASP A 27 -7.05 -32.00 19.39
CA ASP A 27 -5.84 -32.61 19.96
C ASP A 27 -5.76 -34.12 19.66
N SER A 28 -6.90 -34.82 19.69
CA SER A 28 -6.95 -36.27 19.53
C SER A 28 -6.89 -36.73 18.07
N THR A 29 -7.62 -36.04 17.19
CA THR A 29 -7.83 -36.48 15.80
C THR A 29 -7.28 -35.51 14.76
N ARG A 30 -6.83 -34.32 15.18
CA ARG A 30 -6.43 -33.20 14.30
C ARG A 30 -7.54 -32.74 13.33
N ASP A 31 -8.80 -33.03 13.64
CA ASP A 31 -9.92 -32.48 12.90
C ASP A 31 -10.22 -31.05 13.35
N GLU A 32 -10.07 -30.08 12.45
CA GLU A 32 -10.32 -28.66 12.70
C GLU A 32 -11.79 -28.25 12.48
N SER A 33 -12.62 -29.14 11.94
CA SER A 33 -13.98 -28.81 11.51
C SER A 33 -14.83 -28.28 12.66
N TYR A 34 -14.69 -28.87 13.85
CA TYR A 34 -15.48 -28.47 15.01
C TYR A 34 -15.02 -27.12 15.58
N ILE A 35 -13.71 -26.90 15.71
CA ILE A 35 -13.19 -25.65 16.26
C ILE A 35 -13.43 -24.45 15.33
N ARG A 36 -13.38 -24.65 14.01
CA ARG A 36 -13.73 -23.64 13.00
C ARG A 36 -15.21 -23.27 13.01
N ARG A 37 -16.09 -24.13 13.54
CA ARG A 37 -17.51 -23.81 13.76
C ARG A 37 -17.71 -23.01 15.04
N VAL A 38 -16.97 -23.34 16.11
CA VAL A 38 -17.07 -22.67 17.41
C VAL A 38 -16.51 -21.26 17.34
N ILE A 39 -15.36 -21.08 16.68
CA ILE A 39 -14.69 -19.78 16.56
C ILE A 39 -15.17 -19.07 15.30
N SER A 40 -15.81 -17.91 15.47
CA SER A 40 -16.22 -17.04 14.36
C SER A 40 -15.16 -15.98 14.05
N PRO A 41 -15.01 -15.57 12.78
CA PRO A 41 -14.10 -14.50 12.38
C PRO A 41 -14.56 -13.14 12.94
N LEU A 42 -13.59 -12.26 13.25
CA LEU A 42 -13.84 -10.96 13.89
C LEU A 42 -14.65 -10.01 13.00
N GLU A 43 -14.58 -10.20 11.68
CA GLU A 43 -15.31 -9.45 10.66
C GLU A 43 -16.83 -9.46 10.91
N ARG A 44 -17.36 -10.51 11.57
CA ARG A 44 -18.78 -10.62 11.90
C ARG A 44 -19.26 -9.51 12.85
N LEU A 45 -18.36 -8.92 13.63
CA LEU A 45 -18.69 -7.79 14.52
C LEU A 45 -18.76 -6.44 13.79
N LEU A 46 -18.22 -6.36 12.58
CA LEU A 46 -18.00 -5.12 11.83
C LEU A 46 -18.99 -4.92 10.68
N THR A 47 -19.98 -5.80 10.54
CA THR A 47 -20.97 -5.82 9.46
C THR A 47 -21.89 -4.61 9.43
N ASP A 48 -22.08 -3.93 10.57
CA ASP A 48 -22.95 -2.74 10.68
C ASP A 48 -22.30 -1.47 10.13
N GLN A 49 -20.96 -1.45 10.02
CA GLN A 49 -20.21 -0.26 9.64
C GLN A 49 -20.04 -0.19 8.13
N LYS A 50 -20.06 1.03 7.59
CA LYS A 50 -19.84 1.27 6.15
C LYS A 50 -18.42 0.89 5.76
N ARG A 51 -18.30 0.26 4.59
CA ARG A 51 -17.05 -0.35 4.12
C ARG A 51 -16.38 0.46 3.04
N ILE A 52 -15.05 0.55 3.12
CA ILE A 52 -14.19 1.02 2.04
C ILE A 52 -13.21 -0.08 1.69
N VAL A 53 -13.24 -0.52 0.43
CA VAL A 53 -12.31 -1.50 -0.12
C VAL A 53 -11.02 -0.78 -0.51
N VAL A 54 -9.92 -1.22 0.07
CA VAL A 54 -8.60 -0.64 -0.13
C VAL A 54 -7.80 -1.48 -1.12
N LYS A 55 -6.97 -0.81 -1.93
CA LYS A 55 -5.99 -1.46 -2.81
C LYS A 55 -4.93 -2.20 -2.00
N ASP A 56 -4.63 -3.45 -2.37
CA ASP A 56 -3.67 -4.32 -1.68
C ASP A 56 -2.30 -3.68 -1.43
N SER A 57 -1.84 -2.80 -2.33
CA SER A 57 -0.56 -2.07 -2.17
C SER A 57 -0.52 -1.11 -0.99
N CYS A 58 -1.67 -0.67 -0.51
CA CYS A 58 -1.82 0.31 0.56
C CYS A 58 -2.12 -0.32 1.92
N VAL A 59 -2.45 -1.62 1.95
CA VAL A 59 -2.89 -2.34 3.16
C VAL A 59 -1.82 -2.28 4.24
N ASN A 60 -0.57 -2.66 3.93
CA ASN A 60 0.47 -2.68 4.96
C ASN A 60 0.77 -1.26 5.50
N ALA A 61 0.74 -0.23 4.64
CA ALA A 61 0.91 1.14 5.10
C ALA A 61 -0.14 1.56 6.14
N ILE A 62 -1.39 1.12 5.96
CA ILE A 62 -2.49 1.33 6.91
C ILE A 62 -2.25 0.54 8.20
N CYS A 63 -1.70 -0.68 8.14
CA CYS A 63 -1.32 -1.44 9.34
C CYS A 63 -0.26 -0.72 10.20
N TYR A 64 0.59 0.09 9.58
CA TYR A 64 1.54 0.98 10.29
C TYR A 64 0.93 2.30 10.77
N GLY A 65 -0.36 2.56 10.51
CA GLY A 65 -1.06 3.77 10.93
C GLY A 65 -1.08 4.90 9.90
N ALA A 66 -0.71 4.65 8.64
CA ALA A 66 -0.80 5.67 7.60
C ALA A 66 -2.26 6.02 7.28
N LYS A 67 -2.55 7.30 7.02
CA LYS A 67 -3.89 7.74 6.61
C LYS A 67 -4.26 7.15 5.24
N LEU A 68 -5.55 6.87 5.03
CA LEU A 68 -6.02 6.41 3.73
C LEU A 68 -6.19 7.60 2.79
N MET A 69 -5.47 7.56 1.67
CA MET A 69 -5.56 8.55 0.60
C MET A 69 -6.46 8.05 -0.53
N ILE A 70 -7.03 8.97 -1.32
CA ILE A 70 -7.85 8.67 -2.50
C ILE A 70 -7.26 7.58 -3.42
N PRO A 71 -5.98 7.62 -3.85
CA PRO A 71 -5.42 6.58 -4.73
C PRO A 71 -5.37 5.18 -4.10
N GLY A 72 -5.57 5.06 -2.79
CA GLY A 72 -5.66 3.79 -2.08
C GLY A 72 -7.05 3.17 -2.08
N VAL A 73 -8.10 3.91 -2.49
CA VAL A 73 -9.48 3.43 -2.50
C VAL A 73 -9.78 2.71 -3.81
N LEU A 74 -10.36 1.52 -3.72
CA LEU A 74 -10.83 0.75 -4.87
C LEU A 74 -12.35 0.86 -5.02
N ARG A 75 -13.08 0.68 -3.92
CA ARG A 75 -14.55 0.78 -3.85
C ARG A 75 -14.95 1.37 -2.52
N PHE A 76 -16.08 2.06 -2.48
CA PHE A 76 -16.64 2.62 -1.25
C PHE A 76 -18.15 2.38 -1.23
N GLU A 77 -18.71 2.30 -0.04
CA GLU A 77 -20.14 2.18 0.19
C GLU A 77 -20.85 3.55 0.04
N ASN A 78 -22.13 3.52 -0.32
CA ASN A 78 -22.92 4.74 -0.48
C ASN A 78 -23.35 5.30 0.89
N GLY A 79 -23.52 6.63 0.93
CA GLY A 79 -24.03 7.34 2.11
C GLY A 79 -23.02 7.49 3.23
N ILE A 80 -21.71 7.39 2.98
CA ILE A 80 -20.68 7.72 3.97
C ILE A 80 -20.76 9.23 4.25
N GLU A 81 -20.97 9.57 5.52
CA GLU A 81 -21.00 10.95 6.00
C GLU A 81 -19.65 11.39 6.58
N LEU A 82 -19.47 12.70 6.71
CA LEU A 82 -18.27 13.26 7.32
C LEU A 82 -18.18 12.86 8.80
N HIS A 83 -17.00 12.46 9.26
CA HIS A 83 -16.72 12.00 10.62
C HIS A 83 -17.44 10.72 11.07
N GLU A 84 -18.04 9.99 10.13
CA GLU A 84 -18.63 8.69 10.41
C GLU A 84 -17.55 7.61 10.63
N GLN A 85 -17.87 6.61 11.45
CA GLN A 85 -17.03 5.44 11.66
C GLN A 85 -17.19 4.46 10.50
N ILE A 86 -16.07 4.09 9.90
CA ILE A 86 -16.01 3.20 8.73
C ILE A 86 -15.01 2.06 8.95
N VAL A 87 -15.17 0.99 8.18
CA VAL A 87 -14.26 -0.15 8.16
C VAL A 87 -13.50 -0.16 6.84
N LEU A 88 -12.18 -0.27 6.94
CA LEU A 88 -11.30 -0.50 5.81
C LEU A 88 -11.13 -2.01 5.62
N ILE A 89 -11.49 -2.50 4.43
CA ILE A 89 -11.41 -3.92 4.08
C ILE A 89 -10.48 -4.16 2.90
N THR A 90 -9.89 -5.35 2.83
CA THR A 90 -9.16 -5.82 1.64
C THR A 90 -10.14 -6.26 0.55
N THR A 91 -9.63 -6.53 -0.65
CA THR A 91 -10.41 -7.14 -1.74
C THR A 91 -10.94 -8.54 -1.39
N LYS A 92 -10.32 -9.21 -0.43
CA LYS A 92 -10.74 -10.52 0.09
C LYS A 92 -11.83 -10.42 1.17
N GLY A 93 -12.11 -9.22 1.67
CA GLY A 93 -13.06 -8.99 2.76
C GLY A 93 -12.45 -9.12 4.16
N GLU A 94 -11.12 -9.11 4.29
CA GLU A 94 -10.46 -9.07 5.61
C GLU A 94 -10.54 -7.65 6.19
N ALA A 95 -10.78 -7.54 7.50
CA ALA A 95 -10.83 -6.24 8.17
C ALA A 95 -9.41 -5.71 8.46
N ILE A 96 -9.04 -4.59 7.84
CA ILE A 96 -7.72 -3.98 8.01
C ILE A 96 -7.71 -3.11 9.27
N ALA A 97 -8.60 -2.13 9.30
CA ALA A 97 -8.65 -1.11 10.34
C ALA A 97 -10.02 -0.44 10.39
N ILE A 98 -10.32 0.13 11.54
CA ILE A 98 -11.45 1.04 11.74
C ILE A 98 -10.93 2.47 11.59
N GLY A 99 -11.63 3.27 10.80
CA GLY A 99 -11.30 4.67 10.52
C GLY A 99 -12.47 5.61 10.77
N ILE A 100 -12.14 6.90 10.78
CA ILE A 100 -13.10 8.01 10.76
C ILE A 100 -13.01 8.66 9.39
N ALA A 101 -14.13 8.71 8.67
CA ALA A 101 -14.22 9.32 7.36
C ALA A 101 -13.94 10.84 7.42
N GLN A 102 -13.12 11.33 6.51
CA GLN A 102 -12.81 12.76 6.34
C GLN A 102 -13.45 13.36 5.09
N MET A 103 -14.13 12.54 4.29
CA MET A 103 -14.83 12.95 3.09
C MET A 103 -16.15 12.19 2.97
N PRO A 104 -17.25 12.83 2.56
CA PRO A 104 -18.49 12.14 2.25
C PRO A 104 -18.39 11.42 0.89
N THR A 105 -19.28 10.46 0.63
CA THR A 105 -19.29 9.65 -0.61
C THR A 105 -19.21 10.50 -1.89
N ALA A 106 -19.98 11.60 -1.96
CA ALA A 106 -19.98 12.48 -3.14
C ALA A 106 -18.59 13.08 -3.44
N VAL A 107 -17.85 13.45 -2.40
CA VAL A 107 -16.51 14.06 -2.52
C VAL A 107 -15.47 13.00 -2.87
N ILE A 108 -15.57 11.79 -2.29
CA ILE A 108 -14.69 10.66 -2.63
C ILE A 108 -14.77 10.33 -4.13
N ALA A 109 -15.94 10.50 -4.75
CA ALA A 109 -16.14 10.25 -6.17
C ALA A 109 -15.62 11.36 -7.09
N SER A 110 -15.58 12.61 -6.63
CA SER A 110 -15.24 13.77 -7.48
C SER A 110 -13.79 14.24 -7.38
N VAL A 111 -13.10 13.94 -6.28
CA VAL A 111 -11.79 14.53 -5.98
C VAL A 111 -10.65 13.60 -6.39
N ASP A 112 -9.61 14.15 -7.02
CA ASP A 112 -8.42 13.41 -7.44
C ASP A 112 -7.37 13.21 -6.32
N HIS A 113 -7.34 14.11 -5.33
CA HIS A 113 -6.32 14.14 -4.27
C HIS A 113 -6.95 14.44 -2.90
N GLY A 114 -6.58 13.67 -1.88
CA GLY A 114 -7.03 13.97 -0.53
C GLY A 114 -6.96 12.78 0.43
N VAL A 115 -7.25 13.08 1.70
CA VAL A 115 -7.36 12.09 2.78
C VAL A 115 -8.81 11.63 2.87
N VAL A 116 -9.04 10.33 2.65
CA VAL A 116 -10.38 9.72 2.72
C VAL A 116 -10.73 9.37 4.16
N ALA A 117 -9.78 8.79 4.90
CA ALA A 117 -10.01 8.35 6.26
C ALA A 117 -8.76 8.44 7.13
N VAL A 118 -8.98 8.81 8.40
CA VAL A 118 -7.97 8.74 9.45
C VAL A 118 -8.21 7.48 10.27
N ILE A 119 -7.15 6.71 10.54
CA ILE A 119 -7.25 5.47 11.29
C ILE A 119 -7.55 5.78 12.76
N LYS A 120 -8.51 5.05 13.33
CA LYS A 120 -8.82 5.04 14.76
C LYS A 120 -8.18 3.83 15.44
N ARG A 121 -8.30 2.65 14.83
CA ARG A 121 -7.75 1.39 15.37
C ARG A 121 -7.37 0.44 14.24
N VAL A 122 -6.13 -0.04 14.25
CA VAL A 122 -5.66 -1.11 13.36
C VAL A 122 -6.05 -2.47 13.95
N ILE A 123 -6.52 -3.39 13.11
CA ILE A 123 -6.90 -4.75 13.50
C ILE A 123 -5.92 -5.76 12.90
N MET A 124 -5.62 -5.61 11.60
CA MET A 124 -4.74 -6.51 10.87
C MET A 124 -3.29 -6.38 11.33
N ASP A 125 -2.60 -7.52 11.40
CA ASP A 125 -1.19 -7.57 11.76
C ASP A 125 -0.31 -6.85 10.73
N ARG A 126 0.87 -6.42 11.19
CA ARG A 126 1.87 -5.80 10.33
C ARG A 126 2.51 -6.88 9.45
N ASP A 127 2.83 -6.51 8.22
CA ASP A 127 3.53 -7.37 7.25
C ASP A 127 2.75 -8.61 6.77
N THR A 128 1.44 -8.70 7.04
CA THR A 128 0.55 -9.66 6.36
C THR A 128 0.53 -9.45 4.84
N TYR A 129 0.67 -8.20 4.40
CA TYR A 129 0.80 -7.81 3.00
C TYR A 129 2.20 -7.23 2.74
N SER A 130 2.76 -7.52 1.56
CA SER A 130 4.12 -7.07 1.21
C SER A 130 4.21 -5.54 1.13
N LEU A 131 5.29 -4.99 1.68
CA LEU A 131 5.64 -3.58 1.54
C LEU A 131 5.95 -3.30 0.06
N ARG A 132 5.15 -2.44 -0.58
CA ARG A 132 5.43 -1.98 -1.96
C ARG A 132 6.26 -0.71 -2.04
N TRP A 133 6.88 -0.29 -0.93
CA TRP A 133 7.83 0.82 -0.95
C TRP A 133 9.06 0.45 -1.77
N GLY A 134 9.45 1.30 -2.72
CA GLY A 134 10.56 0.99 -3.64
C GLY A 134 10.22 -0.04 -4.73
N PHE A 135 8.93 -0.32 -4.98
CA PHE A 135 8.46 -0.99 -6.19
C PHE A 135 7.93 0.04 -7.18
N GLY A 136 8.69 0.30 -8.24
CA GLY A 136 8.33 1.18 -9.34
C GLY A 136 9.34 0.98 -10.48
N PRO A 137 9.01 1.33 -11.73
CA PRO A 137 9.89 1.06 -12.88
C PRO A 137 11.33 1.52 -12.65
N ARG A 138 11.48 2.69 -12.02
CA ARG A 138 12.77 3.29 -11.68
C ARG A 138 13.51 2.59 -10.52
N ALA A 139 12.81 2.20 -9.45
CA ALA A 139 13.44 1.52 -8.32
C ALA A 139 13.86 0.10 -8.68
N THR A 140 13.08 -0.57 -9.52
CA THR A 140 13.43 -1.87 -10.11
C THR A 140 14.62 -1.74 -11.05
N GLU A 141 14.64 -0.72 -11.92
CA GLU A 141 15.79 -0.46 -12.80
C GLU A 141 17.05 -0.12 -12.00
N LYS A 142 16.94 0.66 -10.92
CA LYS A 142 18.06 0.95 -10.01
C LYS A 142 18.64 -0.34 -9.43
N LYS A 143 17.78 -1.21 -8.87
CA LYS A 143 18.18 -2.51 -8.31
C LYS A 143 18.79 -3.41 -9.39
N ARG A 144 18.25 -3.40 -10.62
CA ARG A 144 18.80 -4.14 -11.76
C ARG A 144 20.21 -3.66 -12.09
N LEU A 145 20.42 -2.35 -12.20
CA LEU A 145 21.72 -1.77 -12.52
C LEU A 145 22.74 -1.95 -11.39
N GLN A 146 22.30 -1.94 -10.13
CA GLN A 146 23.13 -2.30 -8.97
C GLN A 146 23.55 -3.78 -9.02
N SER A 147 22.62 -4.69 -9.32
CA SER A 147 22.94 -6.11 -9.49
C SER A 147 23.84 -6.39 -10.69
N ALA A 148 23.77 -5.55 -11.73
CA ALA A 148 24.65 -5.60 -12.91
C ALA A 148 26.03 -4.96 -12.66
N GLY A 149 26.29 -4.41 -11.46
CA GLY A 149 27.54 -3.70 -11.14
C GLY A 149 27.76 -2.41 -11.93
N MET A 150 26.71 -1.90 -12.58
CA MET A 150 26.75 -0.63 -13.33
C MET A 150 26.54 0.57 -12.41
N LEU A 151 25.93 0.37 -11.23
CA LEU A 151 25.77 1.36 -10.16
C LEU A 151 26.49 0.90 -8.89
N ASP A 152 26.91 1.85 -8.07
CA ASP A 152 27.50 1.60 -6.74
C ASP A 152 26.48 0.98 -5.75
N GLU A 153 26.93 0.44 -4.62
CA GLU A 153 26.09 -0.17 -3.57
C GLU A 153 25.05 0.82 -3.03
N HIS A 154 25.42 2.11 -2.96
CA HIS A 154 24.53 3.21 -2.58
C HIS A 154 23.72 3.79 -3.76
N GLY A 155 24.00 3.32 -4.97
CA GLY A 155 23.29 3.65 -6.19
C GLY A 155 23.62 5.03 -6.74
N LYS A 156 24.89 5.45 -6.60
CA LYS A 156 25.47 6.59 -7.30
C LYS A 156 25.96 6.17 -8.69
N PRO A 157 25.97 7.08 -9.68
CA PRO A 157 26.55 6.81 -10.98
C PRO A 157 28.06 6.53 -10.92
N ASN A 158 28.52 5.57 -11.72
CA ASN A 158 29.92 5.22 -11.95
C ASN A 158 30.22 5.29 -13.46
N ASP A 159 31.47 5.16 -13.89
CA ASP A 159 31.90 5.28 -15.30
C ASP A 159 31.18 4.30 -16.26
N LYS A 160 30.61 3.22 -15.72
CA LYS A 160 29.86 2.20 -16.47
C LYS A 160 28.35 2.45 -16.52
N THR A 161 27.86 3.56 -15.99
CA THR A 161 26.43 3.87 -16.01
C THR A 161 25.95 4.30 -17.39
N PRO A 162 24.79 3.78 -17.85
CA PRO A 162 24.25 4.20 -19.13
C PRO A 162 23.75 5.66 -19.05
N LEU A 163 24.03 6.44 -20.09
CA LEU A 163 23.59 7.85 -20.22
C LEU A 163 22.06 8.02 -20.08
N THR A 164 21.29 6.96 -20.36
CA THR A 164 19.83 6.93 -20.15
C THR A 164 19.44 7.06 -18.68
N TRP A 165 20.22 6.46 -17.75
CA TRP A 165 20.00 6.57 -16.31
C TRP A 165 20.28 8.00 -15.81
N ILE A 166 21.42 8.58 -16.21
CA ILE A 166 21.86 9.93 -15.84
C ILE A 166 20.88 11.01 -16.31
N LYS A 167 20.41 10.92 -17.57
CA LYS A 167 19.43 11.86 -18.14
C LYS A 167 18.06 11.79 -17.45
N SER A 168 17.65 10.59 -17.03
CA SER A 168 16.37 10.39 -16.33
C SER A 168 16.38 10.91 -14.90
N GLU A 169 17.56 11.06 -14.30
CA GLU A 169 17.70 11.44 -12.90
C GLU A 169 17.47 12.92 -12.64
N GLY A 170 17.41 13.78 -13.66
CA GLY A 170 17.50 15.22 -13.45
C GLY A 170 18.78 15.59 -12.70
N TYR A 171 19.81 14.74 -12.81
CA TYR A 171 21.09 14.94 -12.15
C TYR A 171 21.75 16.14 -12.83
N ILE A 172 21.56 17.31 -12.24
CA ILE A 172 22.38 18.49 -12.56
C ILE A 172 23.79 18.08 -12.13
N PRO A 173 24.76 17.97 -13.07
CA PRO A 173 26.14 17.68 -12.70
C PRO A 173 26.61 18.69 -11.65
N PRO A 174 27.45 18.29 -10.67
CA PRO A 174 28.01 19.24 -9.71
C PRO A 174 28.68 20.38 -10.47
N MET A 175 28.23 21.62 -10.21
CA MET A 175 28.67 22.84 -10.91
C MET A 175 30.13 23.25 -10.61
N ILE A 176 30.95 22.35 -10.05
CA ILE A 176 32.33 22.65 -9.65
C ILE A 176 33.27 21.72 -10.41
N GLY A 177 34.03 22.33 -11.31
CA GLY A 177 34.99 21.72 -12.21
C GLY A 177 35.07 22.55 -13.49
N ASP A 178 35.94 23.55 -13.51
CA ASP A 178 36.07 24.56 -14.59
C ASP A 178 36.38 23.98 -15.99
N ASP A 179 36.71 22.68 -16.08
CA ASP A 179 37.09 22.02 -17.33
C ASP A 179 35.91 21.40 -18.10
N ALA A 180 34.75 21.20 -17.47
CA ALA A 180 33.59 20.59 -18.14
C ALA A 180 32.83 21.57 -19.05
N LYS A 181 32.73 22.85 -18.65
CA LYS A 181 32.10 23.89 -19.47
C LYS A 181 32.87 24.13 -20.77
N LYS A 182 34.21 24.10 -20.73
CA LYS A 182 35.04 24.27 -21.93
C LYS A 182 34.82 23.16 -22.96
N ARG A 183 34.76 21.89 -22.51
CA ARG A 183 34.52 20.75 -23.42
C ARG A 183 33.13 20.76 -24.04
N ILE A 184 32.11 21.13 -23.28
CA ILE A 184 30.73 21.21 -23.79
C ILE A 184 30.58 22.37 -24.79
N GLN A 185 31.21 23.51 -24.50
CA GLN A 185 31.23 24.66 -25.41
C GLN A 185 31.98 24.35 -26.71
N GLU A 186 33.12 23.65 -26.63
CA GLU A 186 33.91 23.22 -27.80
C GLU A 186 33.18 22.15 -28.64
N GLU A 187 32.46 21.22 -28.01
CA GLU A 187 31.65 20.22 -28.72
C GLU A 187 30.41 20.84 -29.39
N ASP A 188 29.73 21.79 -28.74
CA ASP A 188 28.59 22.50 -29.34
C ASP A 188 29.03 23.44 -30.49
N ASP A 189 30.16 24.11 -30.37
CA ASP A 189 30.73 24.98 -31.42
C ASP A 189 31.20 24.16 -32.64
N SER A 190 31.81 22.98 -32.41
CA SER A 190 32.21 22.08 -33.49
C SER A 190 31.01 21.44 -34.22
N ALA A 191 29.93 21.13 -33.50
CA ALA A 191 28.68 20.63 -34.08
C ALA A 191 27.93 21.70 -34.89
N GLN A 192 27.98 22.98 -34.47
CA GLN A 192 27.42 24.10 -35.23
C GLN A 192 28.25 24.46 -36.47
N ALA A 193 29.58 24.39 -36.39
CA ALA A 193 30.47 24.58 -37.54
C ALA A 193 30.25 23.49 -38.61
N ALA A 194 30.08 22.23 -38.20
CA ALA A 194 29.79 21.11 -39.11
C ALA A 194 28.41 21.21 -39.79
N LYS A 195 27.43 21.86 -39.14
CA LYS A 195 26.11 22.15 -39.75
C LYS A 195 26.15 23.33 -40.72
N LYS A 196 26.95 24.37 -40.44
CA LYS A 196 27.12 25.52 -41.36
C LYS A 196 27.92 25.18 -42.62
N ALA A 197 28.82 24.21 -42.58
CA ALA A 197 29.59 23.77 -43.75
C ALA A 197 28.82 22.82 -44.70
N LYS A 198 27.62 22.37 -44.30
CA LYS A 198 26.74 21.46 -45.08
C LYS A 198 25.46 22.13 -45.60
N SER A 199 25.33 23.45 -45.45
CA SER A 199 24.33 24.29 -46.10
C SER A 199 25.01 25.24 -47.07
#